data_AF-A0A514WML5-F1
#
_entry.id   AF-A0A514WML5-F1
#
_cell.length_a   1.000
_cell.length_b   1.000
_cell.length_c   1.000
_cell.angle_alpha   90.00
_cell.angle_beta   90.00
_cell.angle_gamma   90.00
#
_symmetry.space_group_name_H-M   'P 1'
#
loop_
_entity.id
_entity.type
_entity.pdbx_description
1 polymer ?
#
loop_
_entity_poly.entity_id
_entity_poly.type
_entity_poly.pdbx_seq_one_letter_code
_entity_poly.pdbx_strand_id
1 'polypeptide(L)'
;MSAPLETPSGAVLAALYLGRLQSALRTASQGCLQILGLRVVRECLIAALRQEGHAFTEQRFHEWFAGLKTLSDLPQHRLRPARAICQAILTELLHSSWPLLADAAEKIQRAFLALSDVPDAMTSPSPTAAHAEINAIIEEAHQLLAAIPVEAEDLPFNAISALLQAVGASTRFGQQERGYELLETGSGRIAREADTPTNCRWALDLLVGTRLASDWASPLGRLPLPIPLPGFLSFPGHGQCNQDPSDDDLWDTQRRLQQQSTDALRSALWQLEQWLWEAERRASTIAERSAGRRSTGRSGPVLEMLAGFGAMRGRQIELVLGASRLGVRTILATIAESGQLVTEAAHNRTMLYRYAECRPKAPGPQPNEESFAFSQQSLDEFEASMKALEALLDKASPPAGD
;
A
#
# COMPACT_ATOMS: atom_id res chain seq x y z
N MET A 1 40.41 8.10 -19.66
CA MET A 1 39.30 7.14 -19.87
C MET A 1 38.87 6.68 -18.51
N SER A 2 37.88 7.35 -17.92
CA SER A 2 37.33 6.97 -16.62
C SER A 2 36.41 5.78 -16.86
N ALA A 3 36.68 4.65 -16.20
CA ALA A 3 35.76 3.53 -16.18
C ALA A 3 34.39 4.01 -15.66
N PRO A 4 33.27 3.61 -16.28
CA PRO A 4 31.96 3.90 -15.70
C PRO A 4 31.93 3.28 -14.30
N LEU A 5 31.58 4.10 -13.30
CA LEU A 5 31.33 3.62 -11.94
C LEU A 5 30.30 2.49 -12.04
N GLU A 6 30.71 1.26 -11.75
CA GLU A 6 29.81 0.11 -11.70
C GLU A 6 28.65 0.46 -10.77
N THR A 7 27.43 0.43 -11.29
CA THR A 7 26.23 0.65 -10.47
C THR A 7 26.24 -0.37 -9.34
N PRO A 8 26.10 0.05 -8.07
CA PRO A 8 26.13 -0.89 -6.95
C PRO A 8 25.04 -1.94 -7.13
N SER A 9 25.37 -3.21 -6.89
CA SER A 9 24.42 -4.31 -7.05
C SER A 9 23.20 -4.12 -6.12
N GLY A 10 22.03 -4.63 -6.54
CA GLY A 10 20.79 -4.53 -5.76
C GLY A 10 20.95 -5.05 -4.32
N ALA A 11 21.76 -6.09 -4.12
CA ALA A 11 22.11 -6.64 -2.81
C ALA A 11 22.86 -5.64 -1.91
N VAL A 12 23.83 -4.90 -2.46
CA VAL A 12 24.59 -3.89 -1.70
C VAL A 12 23.69 -2.75 -1.26
N LEU A 13 22.80 -2.27 -2.14
CA LEU A 13 21.83 -1.24 -1.79
C LEU A 13 20.81 -1.74 -0.78
N ALA A 14 20.30 -2.97 -0.91
CA ALA A 14 19.41 -3.57 0.07
C ALA A 14 20.07 -3.69 1.46
N ALA A 15 21.33 -4.14 1.52
CA ALA A 15 22.09 -4.19 2.78
C ALA A 15 22.28 -2.80 3.40
N LEU A 16 22.57 -1.78 2.58
CA LEU A 16 22.70 -0.40 3.03
C LEU A 16 21.39 0.14 3.64
N TYR A 17 20.26 -0.04 2.95
CA TYR A 17 18.95 0.39 3.47
C TYR A 17 18.58 -0.37 4.75
N LEU A 18 18.89 -1.66 4.82
CA LEU A 18 18.67 -2.46 6.01
C LEU A 18 19.47 -1.92 7.21
N GLY A 19 20.76 -1.62 7.02
CA GLY A 19 21.60 -1.03 8.07
C GLY A 19 21.13 0.37 8.51
N ARG A 20 20.67 1.20 7.56
CA ARG A 20 20.09 2.52 7.86
C ARG A 20 18.80 2.41 8.66
N LEU A 21 17.91 1.50 8.27
CA LEU A 21 16.67 1.21 9.00
C LEU A 21 16.94 0.66 10.41
N GLN A 22 17.89 -0.26 10.56
CA GLN A 22 18.30 -0.77 11.87
C GLN A 22 18.73 0.35 12.81
N SER A 23 19.58 1.27 12.32
CA SER A 23 20.02 2.42 13.10
C SER A 23 18.87 3.35 13.44
N ALA A 24 18.09 3.74 12.42
CA ALA A 24 17.01 4.71 12.58
C ALA A 24 15.89 4.21 13.49
N LEU A 25 15.49 2.94 13.37
CA LEU A 25 14.45 2.35 14.24
C LEU A 25 14.89 2.23 15.70
N ARG A 26 16.19 2.05 15.97
CA ARG A 26 16.72 2.04 17.35
C ARG A 26 16.71 3.41 18.01
N THR A 27 16.84 4.48 17.22
CA THR A 27 16.87 5.86 17.73
C THR A 27 15.55 6.60 17.57
N ALA A 28 14.56 6.00 16.89
CA ALA A 28 13.29 6.63 16.60
C ALA A 28 12.53 7.00 17.87
N SER A 29 11.91 8.18 17.86
CA SER A 29 11.05 8.61 18.96
C SER A 29 9.77 7.76 19.05
N GLN A 30 9.16 7.68 20.23
CA GLN A 30 7.91 6.93 20.39
C GLN A 30 6.79 7.45 19.45
N GLY A 31 6.67 8.77 19.29
CA GLY A 31 5.70 9.37 18.37
C GLY A 31 5.96 9.00 16.90
N CYS A 32 7.24 8.90 16.51
CA CYS A 32 7.63 8.43 15.18
C CYS A 32 7.17 6.98 14.95
N LEU A 33 7.46 6.07 15.89
CA LEU A 33 7.06 4.67 15.79
C LEU A 33 5.53 4.49 15.79
N GLN A 34 4.79 5.33 16.53
CA GLN A 34 3.32 5.33 16.50
C GLN A 34 2.77 5.75 15.13
N ILE A 35 3.29 6.84 14.55
CA ILE A 35 2.92 7.30 13.21
C ILE A 35 3.28 6.25 12.16
N LEU A 36 4.46 5.63 12.27
CA LEU A 36 4.90 4.56 11.40
C LEU A 36 3.96 3.36 11.46
N GLY A 37 3.60 2.88 12.66
CA GLY A 37 2.67 1.75 12.81
C GLY A 37 1.33 2.01 12.13
N LEU A 38 0.76 3.21 12.33
CA LEU A 38 -0.48 3.63 11.66
C LEU A 38 -0.35 3.75 10.14
N ARG A 39 0.80 4.24 9.64
CA ARG A 39 1.10 4.28 8.20
C ARG A 39 1.13 2.86 7.64
N VAL A 40 1.91 1.97 8.25
CA VAL A 40 2.06 0.58 7.81
C VAL A 40 0.70 -0.12 7.73
N VAL A 41 -0.18 0.06 8.72
CA VAL A 41 -1.56 -0.45 8.67
C VAL A 41 -2.28 0.07 7.41
N ARG A 42 -2.27 1.39 7.14
CA ARG A 42 -2.90 1.93 5.91
C ARG A 42 -2.32 1.27 4.67
N GLU A 43 -1.01 1.20 4.55
CA GLU A 43 -0.34 0.71 3.34
C GLU A 43 -0.61 -0.77 3.11
N CYS A 44 -0.70 -1.60 4.17
CA CYS A 44 -1.17 -2.98 4.05
C CYS A 44 -2.59 -3.07 3.48
N LEU A 45 -3.52 -2.24 3.97
CA LEU A 45 -4.90 -2.24 3.47
C LEU A 45 -4.95 -1.79 2.00
N ILE A 46 -4.25 -0.69 1.65
CA ILE A 46 -4.26 -0.16 0.29
C ILE A 46 -3.58 -1.12 -0.69
N ALA A 47 -2.41 -1.66 -0.33
CA ALA A 47 -1.67 -2.58 -1.17
C ALA A 47 -2.46 -3.88 -1.40
N ALA A 48 -3.09 -4.44 -0.36
CA ALA A 48 -3.91 -5.63 -0.50
C ALA A 48 -5.10 -5.42 -1.44
N LEU A 49 -5.85 -4.33 -1.26
CA LEU A 49 -6.97 -4.00 -2.14
C LEU A 49 -6.51 -3.77 -3.59
N ARG A 50 -5.37 -3.11 -3.80
CA ARG A 50 -4.79 -2.90 -5.14
C ARG A 50 -4.32 -4.20 -5.78
N GLN A 51 -3.69 -5.10 -5.01
CA GLN A 51 -3.26 -6.41 -5.51
C GLN A 51 -4.46 -7.27 -5.89
N GLU A 52 -5.54 -7.24 -5.11
CA GLU A 52 -6.82 -7.88 -5.43
C GLU A 52 -7.52 -7.25 -6.66
N GLY A 53 -7.04 -6.11 -7.17
CA GLY A 53 -7.56 -5.48 -8.39
C GLY A 53 -8.60 -4.38 -8.14
N HIS A 54 -8.83 -3.97 -6.88
CA HIS A 54 -9.72 -2.85 -6.57
C HIS A 54 -9.10 -1.54 -7.09
N ALA A 55 -9.76 -0.90 -8.05
CA ALA A 55 -9.37 0.41 -8.57
C ALA A 55 -9.98 1.55 -7.74
N PHE A 56 -9.14 2.36 -7.09
CA PHE A 56 -9.55 3.52 -6.30
C PHE A 56 -8.41 4.55 -6.15
N THR A 57 -8.77 5.79 -5.84
CA THR A 57 -7.83 6.85 -5.43
C THR A 57 -7.65 6.82 -3.92
N GLU A 58 -6.54 7.35 -3.40
CA GLU A 58 -6.32 7.41 -1.93
C GLU A 58 -7.42 8.21 -1.21
N GLN A 59 -7.88 9.32 -1.80
CA GLN A 59 -9.03 10.07 -1.27
C GLN A 59 -10.28 9.18 -1.19
N ARG A 60 -10.56 8.40 -2.24
CA ARG A 60 -11.71 7.51 -2.27
C ARG A 60 -11.61 6.39 -1.25
N PHE A 61 -10.40 5.86 -1.02
CA PHE A 61 -10.16 4.91 0.07
C PHE A 61 -10.56 5.50 1.42
N HIS A 62 -10.15 6.73 1.74
CA HIS A 62 -10.50 7.36 3.01
C HIS A 62 -12.02 7.64 3.13
N GLU A 63 -12.66 8.09 2.05
CA GLU A 63 -14.13 8.28 2.03
C GLU A 63 -14.88 6.96 2.23
N TRP A 64 -14.44 5.88 1.57
CA TRP A 64 -15.00 4.54 1.74
C TRP A 64 -14.76 4.00 3.14
N PHE A 65 -13.53 4.07 3.65
CA PHE A 65 -13.15 3.61 4.99
C PHE A 65 -13.95 4.34 6.09
N ALA A 66 -14.30 5.60 5.85
CA ALA A 66 -15.17 6.42 6.70
C ALA A 66 -16.68 6.15 6.55
N GLY A 67 -17.06 5.23 5.67
CA GLY A 67 -18.46 4.85 5.42
C GLY A 67 -19.26 5.90 4.64
N LEU A 68 -18.59 6.73 3.82
CA LEU A 68 -19.23 7.84 3.10
C LEU A 68 -19.61 7.48 1.66
N LYS A 69 -18.86 6.60 1.02
CA LYS A 69 -19.07 6.15 -0.36
C LYS A 69 -18.65 4.68 -0.54
N THR A 70 -18.99 4.09 -1.68
CA THR A 70 -18.45 2.80 -2.13
C THR A 70 -17.00 2.95 -2.63
N LEU A 71 -16.22 1.88 -2.52
CA LEU A 71 -14.80 1.89 -2.90
C LEU A 71 -14.60 2.12 -4.41
N SER A 72 -15.50 1.61 -5.25
CA SER A 72 -15.54 1.83 -6.69
C SER A 72 -16.93 2.30 -7.13
N ASP A 73 -17.01 2.98 -8.28
CA ASP A 73 -18.27 3.36 -8.93
C ASP A 73 -18.89 2.18 -9.70
N LEU A 74 -18.04 1.28 -10.18
CA LEU A 74 -18.45 0.11 -10.94
C LEU A 74 -18.61 -1.08 -9.99
N PRO A 75 -19.68 -1.88 -10.14
CA PRO A 75 -19.83 -3.07 -9.33
C PRO A 75 -18.78 -4.11 -9.70
N GLN A 76 -17.98 -4.52 -8.73
CA GLN A 76 -16.86 -5.45 -8.88
C GLN A 76 -17.26 -6.86 -8.45
N HIS A 77 -18.29 -7.43 -9.11
CA HIS A 77 -18.91 -8.70 -8.72
C HIS A 77 -17.97 -9.92 -8.68
N ARG A 78 -16.76 -9.80 -9.24
CA ARG A 78 -15.77 -10.88 -9.34
C ARG A 78 -14.63 -10.76 -8.32
N LEU A 79 -14.53 -9.63 -7.62
CA LEU A 79 -13.48 -9.43 -6.62
C LEU A 79 -13.96 -9.85 -5.24
N ARG A 80 -13.02 -10.29 -4.40
CA ARG A 80 -13.34 -10.51 -2.99
C ARG A 80 -13.82 -9.21 -2.34
N PRO A 81 -14.82 -9.27 -1.45
CA PRO A 81 -15.34 -8.08 -0.77
C PRO A 81 -14.23 -7.30 -0.07
N ALA A 82 -14.06 -6.03 -0.43
CA ALA A 82 -12.99 -5.17 0.10
C ALA A 82 -13.05 -5.06 1.62
N ARG A 83 -14.29 -5.01 2.16
CA ARG A 83 -14.52 -4.96 3.60
C ARG A 83 -13.99 -6.20 4.32
N ALA A 84 -14.22 -7.39 3.77
CA ALA A 84 -13.78 -8.65 4.37
C ALA A 84 -12.24 -8.77 4.36
N ILE A 85 -11.59 -8.34 3.26
CA ILE A 85 -10.12 -8.29 3.17
C ILE A 85 -9.55 -7.39 4.26
N CYS A 86 -10.05 -6.16 4.39
CA CYS A 86 -9.57 -5.23 5.41
C CYS A 86 -9.82 -5.74 6.83
N GLN A 87 -10.95 -6.39 7.11
CA GLN A 87 -11.23 -6.96 8.44
C GLN A 87 -10.26 -8.10 8.78
N ALA A 88 -9.96 -8.98 7.84
CA ALA A 88 -9.01 -10.07 8.05
C ALA A 88 -7.60 -9.54 8.28
N ILE A 89 -7.13 -8.59 7.46
CA ILE A 89 -5.81 -7.95 7.63
C ILE A 89 -5.71 -7.26 9.00
N LEU A 90 -6.72 -6.48 9.39
CA LEU A 90 -6.71 -5.81 10.69
C LEU A 90 -6.69 -6.83 11.83
N THR A 91 -7.43 -7.93 11.70
CA THR A 91 -7.45 -9.01 12.70
C THR A 91 -6.10 -9.71 12.79
N GLU A 92 -5.44 -9.95 11.66
CA GLU A 92 -4.11 -10.56 11.64
C GLU A 92 -3.07 -9.62 12.27
N LEU A 93 -3.11 -8.33 11.95
CA LEU A 93 -2.18 -7.34 12.52
C LEU A 93 -2.30 -7.15 14.04
N LEU A 94 -3.45 -7.47 14.64
CA LEU A 94 -3.61 -7.49 16.10
C LEU A 94 -2.69 -8.53 16.77
N HIS A 95 -2.31 -9.59 16.05
CA HIS A 95 -1.43 -10.64 16.57
C HIS A 95 0.05 -10.36 16.32
N SER A 96 0.40 -9.18 15.80
CA SER A 96 1.79 -8.79 15.59
C SER A 96 2.57 -8.77 16.92
N SER A 97 3.79 -9.31 16.91
CA SER A 97 4.71 -9.22 18.05
C SER A 97 5.29 -7.82 18.25
N TRP A 98 5.01 -6.86 17.37
CA TRP A 98 5.31 -5.44 17.59
C TRP A 98 4.09 -4.72 18.21
N PRO A 99 4.12 -4.35 19.50
CA PRO A 99 2.94 -3.84 20.21
C PRO A 99 2.33 -2.58 19.59
N LEU A 100 3.16 -1.67 19.07
CA LEU A 100 2.66 -0.43 18.46
C LEU A 100 1.88 -0.69 17.16
N LEU A 101 2.20 -1.76 16.42
CA LEU A 101 1.45 -2.15 15.25
C LEU A 101 0.12 -2.80 15.62
N ALA A 102 0.11 -3.67 16.63
CA ALA A 102 -1.11 -4.25 17.17
C ALA A 102 -2.06 -3.16 17.71
N ASP A 103 -1.53 -2.21 18.50
CA ASP A 103 -2.29 -1.06 19.00
C ASP A 103 -2.84 -0.19 17.86
N ALA A 104 -2.04 0.02 16.80
CA ALA A 104 -2.49 0.77 15.63
C ALA A 104 -3.62 0.02 14.91
N ALA A 105 -3.47 -1.28 14.67
CA ALA A 105 -4.49 -2.12 14.05
C ALA A 105 -5.79 -2.11 14.86
N GLU A 106 -5.72 -2.17 16.18
CA GLU A 106 -6.89 -2.11 17.07
C GLU A 106 -7.64 -0.76 16.94
N LYS A 107 -6.90 0.35 16.98
CA LYS A 107 -7.48 1.69 16.78
C LYS A 107 -8.14 1.79 15.40
N ILE A 108 -7.46 1.34 14.35
CA ILE A 108 -7.99 1.41 12.98
C ILE A 108 -9.19 0.48 12.79
N GLN A 109 -9.23 -0.69 13.44
CA GLN A 109 -10.38 -1.58 13.44
C GLN A 109 -11.61 -0.94 14.08
N ARG A 110 -11.46 -0.24 15.21
CA ARG A 110 -12.56 0.54 15.82
C ARG A 110 -13.01 1.70 14.94
N ALA A 111 -12.09 2.29 14.17
CA ALA A 111 -12.38 3.37 13.22
C ALA A 111 -13.03 2.89 11.90
N PHE A 112 -13.13 1.59 11.66
CA PHE A 112 -13.52 1.05 10.37
C PHE A 112 -15.04 1.08 10.16
N LEU A 113 -15.52 2.06 9.38
CA LEU A 113 -16.93 2.32 9.14
C LEU A 113 -17.38 2.00 7.70
N ALA A 114 -16.55 1.32 6.92
CA ALA A 114 -16.85 1.02 5.52
C ALA A 114 -18.20 0.33 5.34
N LEU A 115 -18.92 0.73 4.30
CA LEU A 115 -20.19 0.10 3.94
C LEU A 115 -19.95 -1.38 3.62
N SER A 116 -20.90 -2.23 3.99
CA SER A 116 -20.85 -3.63 3.56
C SER A 116 -21.16 -3.69 2.08
N ASP A 117 -20.37 -4.45 1.33
CA ASP A 117 -20.68 -4.78 -0.05
C ASP A 117 -22.03 -5.52 -0.02
N VAL A 118 -23.08 -4.96 -0.66
CA VAL A 118 -24.38 -5.61 -0.72
C VAL A 118 -24.19 -6.87 -1.59
N PRO A 119 -24.29 -8.08 -1.02
CA PRO A 119 -24.12 -9.28 -1.81
C PRO A 119 -25.31 -9.36 -2.77
N ASP A 120 -25.02 -9.51 -4.06
CA ASP A 120 -26.06 -9.89 -5.00
C ASP A 120 -26.42 -11.35 -4.67
N ALA A 121 -27.67 -11.59 -4.27
CA ALA A 121 -28.11 -12.83 -3.62
C ALA A 121 -27.95 -14.09 -4.50
N MET A 122 -27.61 -13.93 -5.77
CA MET A 122 -27.46 -15.01 -6.75
C MET A 122 -26.03 -15.35 -7.14
N THR A 123 -25.04 -14.51 -6.80
CA THR A 123 -23.67 -14.64 -7.37
C THR A 123 -22.54 -14.32 -6.40
N SER A 124 -22.80 -13.59 -5.31
CA SER A 124 -21.76 -13.28 -4.33
C SER A 124 -21.71 -14.33 -3.22
N PRO A 125 -20.51 -14.81 -2.82
CA PRO A 125 -20.39 -15.69 -1.67
C PRO A 125 -20.99 -15.00 -0.44
N SER A 126 -21.68 -15.78 0.41
CA SER A 126 -22.18 -15.25 1.69
C SER A 126 -21.05 -14.53 2.44
N PRO A 127 -21.34 -13.46 3.21
CA PRO A 127 -20.30 -12.75 3.96
C PRO A 127 -19.44 -13.68 4.80
N THR A 128 -20.03 -14.72 5.40
CA THR A 128 -19.32 -15.76 6.17
C THR A 128 -18.37 -16.61 5.33
N ALA A 129 -18.77 -16.97 4.10
CA ALA A 129 -17.91 -17.74 3.20
C ALA A 129 -16.70 -16.91 2.72
N ALA A 130 -16.92 -15.63 2.40
CA ALA A 130 -15.84 -14.72 2.02
C ALA A 130 -14.80 -14.54 3.15
N HIS A 131 -15.25 -14.41 4.40
CA HIS A 131 -14.32 -14.35 5.54
C HIS A 131 -13.54 -15.66 5.73
N ALA A 132 -14.19 -16.81 5.58
CA ALA A 132 -13.53 -18.11 5.72
C ALA A 132 -12.46 -18.32 4.64
N GLU A 133 -12.75 -17.95 3.38
CA GLU A 133 -11.78 -18.01 2.28
C GLU A 133 -10.57 -17.10 2.54
N ILE A 134 -10.80 -15.85 2.96
CA ILE A 134 -9.71 -14.90 3.23
C ILE A 134 -8.82 -15.38 4.39
N ASN A 135 -9.42 -15.94 5.44
CA ASN A 135 -8.65 -16.53 6.54
C ASN A 135 -7.85 -17.75 6.07
N ALA A 136 -8.39 -18.58 5.18
CA ALA A 136 -7.65 -19.70 4.59
C ALA A 136 -6.45 -19.22 3.75
N ILE A 137 -6.56 -18.08 3.06
CA ILE A 137 -5.44 -17.46 2.35
C ILE A 137 -4.32 -17.04 3.31
N ILE A 138 -4.66 -16.41 4.43
CA ILE A 138 -3.68 -15.99 5.45
C ILE A 138 -3.02 -17.22 6.08
N GLU A 139 -3.79 -18.26 6.40
CA GLU A 139 -3.27 -19.51 6.95
C GLU A 139 -2.31 -20.23 5.98
N GLU A 140 -2.67 -20.32 4.69
CA GLU A 140 -1.78 -20.86 3.65
C GLU A 140 -0.49 -20.02 3.50
N ALA A 141 -0.57 -18.70 3.68
CA ALA A 141 0.61 -17.83 3.68
C ALA A 141 1.54 -18.11 4.88
N HIS A 142 0.97 -18.33 6.08
CA HIS A 142 1.72 -18.77 7.27
C HIS A 142 2.42 -20.09 7.01
N GLN A 143 1.72 -21.08 6.44
CA GLN A 143 2.28 -22.39 6.13
C GLN A 143 3.42 -22.32 5.11
N LEU A 144 3.25 -21.53 4.05
CA LEU A 144 4.30 -21.32 3.04
C LEU A 144 5.54 -20.68 3.68
N LEU A 145 5.37 -19.64 4.49
CA LEU A 145 6.50 -18.99 5.18
C LEU A 145 7.16 -19.91 6.22
N ALA A 146 6.39 -20.80 6.86
CA ALA A 146 6.90 -21.78 7.82
C ALA A 146 7.75 -22.87 7.17
N ALA A 147 7.50 -23.21 5.91
CA ALA A 147 8.28 -24.18 5.16
C ALA A 147 9.67 -23.66 4.74
N ILE A 148 9.91 -22.34 4.78
CA ILE A 148 11.18 -21.74 4.39
C ILE A 148 12.17 -21.83 5.56
N PRO A 149 13.35 -22.45 5.37
CA PRO A 149 14.36 -22.57 6.42
C PRO A 149 14.91 -21.19 6.82
N VAL A 150 15.06 -20.97 8.12
CA VAL A 150 15.69 -19.77 8.69
C VAL A 150 17.13 -20.11 9.06
N GLU A 151 18.08 -19.72 8.22
CA GLU A 151 19.52 -19.89 8.50
C GLU A 151 20.00 -18.78 9.44
N ALA A 152 20.65 -19.14 10.54
CA ALA A 152 20.89 -18.25 11.69
C ALA A 152 21.93 -17.14 11.45
N GLU A 153 22.81 -17.28 10.44
CA GLU A 153 24.03 -16.46 10.32
C GLU A 153 24.07 -15.55 9.08
N ASP A 154 23.10 -15.67 8.17
CA ASP A 154 23.13 -14.96 6.89
C ASP A 154 22.18 -13.75 6.81
N LEU A 155 22.59 -12.78 5.97
CA LEU A 155 21.73 -11.71 5.46
C LEU A 155 20.47 -12.33 4.81
N PRO A 156 19.31 -11.63 4.79
CA PRO A 156 18.03 -12.21 4.42
C PRO A 156 17.89 -12.58 2.94
N PHE A 157 18.93 -12.41 2.12
CA PHE A 157 18.88 -12.59 0.68
C PHE A 157 18.55 -14.02 0.28
N ASN A 158 19.14 -15.02 0.94
CA ASN A 158 18.85 -16.43 0.65
C ASN A 158 17.41 -16.78 1.01
N ALA A 159 16.94 -16.33 2.18
CA ALA A 159 15.57 -16.55 2.64
C ALA A 159 14.54 -15.88 1.71
N ILE A 160 14.85 -14.67 1.21
CA ILE A 160 14.00 -13.94 0.27
C ILE A 160 14.00 -14.59 -1.13
N SER A 161 15.15 -15.10 -1.58
CA SER A 161 15.23 -15.88 -2.82
C SER A 161 14.39 -17.16 -2.72
N ALA A 162 14.53 -17.91 -1.62
CA ALA A 162 13.73 -19.11 -1.34
C ALA A 162 12.23 -18.80 -1.25
N LEU A 163 11.85 -17.66 -0.65
CA LEU A 163 10.47 -17.18 -0.63
C LEU A 163 9.94 -16.96 -2.04
N LEU A 164 10.65 -16.23 -2.90
CA LEU A 164 10.19 -15.95 -4.25
C LEU A 164 10.10 -17.21 -5.11
N GLN A 165 11.01 -18.18 -4.92
CA GLN A 165 10.90 -19.49 -5.54
C GLN A 165 9.66 -20.26 -5.06
N ALA A 166 9.40 -20.29 -3.75
CA ALA A 166 8.22 -20.94 -3.18
C ALA A 166 6.91 -20.27 -3.63
N VAL A 167 6.91 -18.94 -3.75
CA VAL A 167 5.79 -18.18 -4.31
C VAL A 167 5.58 -18.54 -5.78
N GLY A 168 6.65 -18.58 -6.58
CA GLY A 168 6.57 -18.96 -7.99
C GLY A 168 6.02 -20.37 -8.22
N ALA A 169 6.34 -21.31 -7.33
CA ALA A 169 5.81 -22.68 -7.37
C ALA A 169 4.39 -22.83 -6.80
N SER A 170 3.88 -21.82 -6.08
CA SER A 170 2.55 -21.86 -5.48
C SER A 170 1.45 -21.60 -6.51
N THR A 171 0.41 -22.44 -6.52
CA THR A 171 -0.78 -22.23 -7.36
C THR A 171 -1.59 -20.99 -6.95
N ARG A 172 -1.56 -20.64 -5.66
CA ARG A 172 -2.35 -19.52 -5.11
C ARG A 172 -1.58 -18.20 -5.10
N PHE A 173 -0.28 -18.23 -4.80
CA PHE A 173 0.54 -17.03 -4.68
C PHE A 173 1.40 -16.76 -5.93
N GLY A 174 1.57 -17.74 -6.81
CA GLY A 174 2.35 -17.63 -8.04
C GLY A 174 1.71 -16.71 -9.08
N GLN A 175 2.35 -16.61 -10.24
CA GLN A 175 1.76 -15.91 -11.37
C GLN A 175 0.63 -16.76 -11.94
N GLN A 176 -0.58 -16.22 -11.94
CA GLN A 176 -1.73 -16.86 -12.55
C GLN A 176 -1.88 -16.35 -13.99
N GLU A 177 -1.84 -17.28 -14.94
CA GLU A 177 -2.09 -16.99 -16.35
C GLU A 177 -3.58 -16.81 -16.60
N ARG A 178 -3.92 -15.94 -17.57
CA ARG A 178 -5.30 -15.77 -18.02
C ARG A 178 -5.74 -17.06 -18.72
N GLY A 179 -6.52 -17.87 -18.03
CA GLY A 179 -7.15 -19.04 -18.65
C GLY A 179 -8.24 -18.63 -19.62
N TYR A 180 -8.63 -19.55 -20.52
CA TYR A 180 -9.88 -19.46 -21.25
C TYR A 180 -10.76 -20.64 -20.83
N GLU A 181 -11.97 -20.34 -20.36
CA GLU A 181 -13.01 -21.32 -20.08
C GLU A 181 -13.84 -21.57 -21.35
N LEU A 182 -14.00 -22.83 -21.73
CA LEU A 182 -14.85 -23.22 -22.85
C LEU A 182 -16.29 -23.39 -22.36
N LEU A 183 -17.17 -22.48 -22.74
CA LEU A 183 -18.60 -22.60 -22.48
C LEU A 183 -19.26 -23.38 -23.61
N GLU A 184 -19.89 -24.50 -23.27
CA GLU A 184 -20.78 -25.19 -24.20
C GLU A 184 -22.11 -24.45 -24.27
N THR A 185 -22.41 -23.89 -25.44
CA THR A 185 -23.72 -23.30 -25.74
C THR A 185 -24.44 -24.21 -26.74
N GLY A 186 -25.78 -24.13 -26.80
CA GLY A 186 -26.58 -24.95 -27.73
C GLY A 186 -26.22 -24.79 -29.22
N SER A 187 -25.40 -23.79 -29.56
CA SER A 187 -24.89 -23.50 -30.91
C SER A 187 -23.39 -23.77 -31.10
N GLY A 188 -22.67 -24.28 -30.09
CA GLY A 188 -21.23 -24.59 -30.18
C GLY A 188 -20.43 -24.23 -28.92
N ARG A 189 -19.12 -24.42 -28.98
CA ARG A 189 -18.19 -24.06 -27.90
C ARG A 189 -17.68 -22.64 -28.09
N ILE A 190 -17.87 -21.79 -27.08
CA ILE A 190 -17.35 -20.42 -27.05
C ILE A 190 -16.25 -20.37 -26.00
N ALA A 191 -15.04 -19.99 -26.40
CA ALA A 191 -13.97 -19.67 -25.46
C ALA A 191 -14.28 -18.31 -24.82
N ARG A 192 -14.46 -18.31 -23.50
CA ARG A 192 -14.60 -17.13 -22.66
C ARG A 192 -13.31 -16.98 -21.86
N GLU A 193 -12.76 -15.78 -21.76
CA GLU A 193 -11.64 -15.53 -20.84
C GLU A 193 -12.08 -15.92 -19.41
N ALA A 194 -11.35 -16.85 -18.80
CA ALA A 194 -11.58 -17.27 -17.43
C ALA A 194 -11.35 -16.09 -16.48
N ASP A 195 -11.88 -16.18 -15.26
CA ASP A 195 -11.87 -15.08 -14.31
C ASP A 195 -10.49 -14.44 -14.12
N THR A 196 -10.50 -13.13 -13.88
CA THR A 196 -9.29 -12.36 -13.62
C THR A 196 -8.53 -13.02 -12.46
N PRO A 197 -7.23 -13.30 -12.62
CA PRO A 197 -6.47 -14.01 -11.60
C PRO A 197 -6.53 -13.27 -10.25
N THR A 198 -7.01 -13.96 -9.21
CA THR A 198 -7.08 -13.40 -7.86
C THR A 198 -5.69 -13.42 -7.24
N ASN A 199 -5.05 -12.25 -7.15
CA ASN A 199 -3.70 -12.15 -6.61
C ASN A 199 -3.73 -12.09 -5.07
N CYS A 200 -3.32 -13.19 -4.44
CA CYS A 200 -3.36 -13.39 -2.99
C CYS A 200 -2.04 -13.03 -2.28
N ARG A 201 -1.05 -12.45 -2.98
CA ARG A 201 0.30 -12.22 -2.45
C ARG A 201 0.35 -11.22 -1.29
N TRP A 202 -0.67 -10.38 -1.16
CA TRP A 202 -0.77 -9.43 -0.06
C TRP A 202 -0.74 -10.11 1.32
N ALA A 203 -1.18 -11.37 1.41
CA ALA A 203 -1.14 -12.14 2.65
C ALA A 203 0.31 -12.49 3.04
N LEU A 204 1.19 -12.73 2.06
CA LEU A 204 2.61 -12.94 2.31
C LEU A 204 3.33 -11.63 2.62
N ASP A 205 2.98 -10.52 1.95
CA ASP A 205 3.50 -9.18 2.27
C ASP A 205 3.22 -8.78 3.73
N LEU A 206 2.08 -9.23 4.27
CA LEU A 206 1.69 -9.01 5.65
C LEU A 206 2.64 -9.69 6.64
N LEU A 207 3.10 -10.89 6.29
CA LEU A 207 3.81 -11.80 7.18
C LEU A 207 5.33 -11.81 6.96
N VAL A 208 5.83 -11.40 5.78
CA VAL A 208 7.27 -11.44 5.44
C VAL A 208 8.12 -10.65 6.45
N GLY A 209 7.58 -9.55 6.98
CA GLY A 209 8.21 -8.75 8.02
C GLY A 209 8.56 -9.54 9.28
N THR A 210 7.68 -10.46 9.70
CA THR A 210 7.90 -11.33 10.86
C THR A 210 9.07 -12.29 10.64
N ARG A 211 9.25 -12.76 9.39
CA ARG A 211 10.35 -13.66 9.02
C ARG A 211 11.68 -12.94 8.91
N LEU A 212 11.65 -11.68 8.49
CA LEU A 212 12.82 -10.82 8.39
C LEU A 212 13.26 -10.25 9.74
N ALA A 213 12.36 -10.22 10.72
CA ALA A 213 12.69 -9.81 12.08
C ALA A 213 13.44 -10.92 12.81
N SER A 214 14.53 -10.58 13.49
CA SER A 214 15.17 -11.51 14.42
C SER A 214 14.51 -11.49 15.78
N ASP A 215 14.58 -12.62 16.49
CA ASP A 215 14.62 -12.57 17.94
C ASP A 215 15.80 -11.70 18.34
N TRP A 216 15.56 -10.78 19.29
CA TRP A 216 16.45 -9.67 19.67
C TRP A 216 17.91 -10.05 20.00
N ALA A 217 18.20 -11.35 20.12
CA ALA A 217 19.49 -11.93 20.46
C ALA A 217 20.53 -11.93 19.32
N SER A 218 20.13 -11.88 18.04
CA SER A 218 21.09 -11.78 16.91
C SER A 218 20.88 -10.45 16.15
N PRO A 219 21.80 -9.47 16.29
CA PRO A 219 21.54 -8.07 15.90
C PRO A 219 22.01 -7.69 14.48
N LEU A 220 22.71 -8.55 13.75
CA LEU A 220 23.34 -8.19 12.47
C LEU A 220 22.53 -8.68 11.28
N GLY A 221 22.28 -7.77 10.32
CA GLY A 221 21.73 -8.13 9.01
C GLY A 221 20.24 -8.45 8.94
N ARG A 222 19.41 -8.16 9.96
CA ARG A 222 17.95 -8.44 9.97
C ARG A 222 17.11 -7.22 10.38
N LEU A 223 15.80 -7.22 10.12
CA LEU A 223 14.93 -6.13 10.58
C LEU A 223 14.81 -6.16 12.12
N PRO A 224 14.87 -5.01 12.81
CA PRO A 224 14.77 -4.97 14.27
C PRO A 224 13.33 -5.13 14.77
N LEU A 225 12.35 -4.98 13.89
CA LEU A 225 10.92 -5.06 14.19
C LEU A 225 10.21 -5.88 13.10
N PRO A 226 9.18 -6.66 13.44
CA PRO A 226 8.38 -7.47 12.52
C PRO A 226 7.40 -6.61 11.70
N ILE A 227 7.94 -5.71 10.88
CA ILE A 227 7.16 -4.74 10.11
C ILE A 227 6.74 -5.38 8.78
N PRO A 228 5.43 -5.48 8.47
CA PRO A 228 4.93 -5.89 7.16
C PRO A 228 5.56 -5.09 6.00
N LEU A 229 5.73 -5.72 4.85
CA LEU A 229 6.27 -5.08 3.65
C LEU A 229 5.22 -5.05 2.53
N PRO A 230 4.22 -4.16 2.61
CA PRO A 230 3.14 -4.13 1.63
C PRO A 230 3.66 -3.75 0.23
N GLY A 231 3.31 -4.55 -0.77
CA GLY A 231 3.77 -4.38 -2.15
C GLY A 231 5.12 -5.04 -2.45
N PHE A 232 5.71 -5.77 -1.50
CA PHE A 232 6.96 -6.48 -1.68
C PHE A 232 6.88 -7.52 -2.81
N LEU A 233 5.83 -8.34 -2.84
CA LEU A 233 5.60 -9.35 -3.88
C LEU A 233 4.82 -8.78 -5.08
N SER A 234 5.38 -7.74 -5.71
CA SER A 234 4.84 -7.18 -6.96
C SER A 234 5.55 -7.81 -8.16
N PHE A 235 4.90 -8.74 -8.87
CA PHE A 235 5.39 -9.13 -10.19
C PHE A 235 4.94 -8.07 -11.21
N PRO A 236 5.86 -7.47 -11.99
CA PRO A 236 5.45 -6.64 -13.11
C PRO A 236 4.58 -7.49 -14.05
N GLY A 237 3.39 -6.97 -14.37
CA GLY A 237 2.38 -7.70 -15.14
C GLY A 237 2.90 -8.17 -16.50
N HIS A 238 2.35 -9.29 -16.97
CA HIS A 238 2.37 -10.04 -18.25
C HIS A 238 3.02 -9.42 -19.52
N GLY A 239 4.08 -8.63 -19.42
CA GLY A 239 4.60 -7.82 -20.54
C GLY A 239 6.05 -8.09 -20.95
N GLN A 240 6.80 -8.97 -20.26
CA GLN A 240 8.23 -9.13 -20.55
C GLN A 240 8.78 -10.57 -20.55
N CYS A 241 7.93 -11.59 -20.51
CA CYS A 241 8.38 -12.99 -20.68
C CYS A 241 7.75 -13.66 -21.90
N ASN A 242 7.75 -12.98 -23.06
CA ASN A 242 7.70 -13.66 -24.36
C ASN A 242 9.13 -14.05 -24.77
N GLN A 243 9.78 -14.90 -23.97
CA GLN A 243 10.99 -15.59 -24.41
C GLN A 243 10.68 -17.07 -24.32
N ASP A 244 10.60 -17.71 -25.48
CA ASP A 244 10.49 -19.15 -25.61
C ASP A 244 11.58 -19.82 -24.75
N PRO A 245 11.23 -20.79 -23.90
CA PRO A 245 12.21 -21.49 -23.09
C PRO A 245 13.07 -22.36 -24.02
N SER A 246 14.27 -21.89 -24.38
CA SER A 246 15.33 -22.78 -24.85
C SER A 246 16.02 -23.42 -23.64
N ASP A 247 16.29 -24.73 -23.72
CA ASP A 247 16.74 -25.61 -22.64
C ASP A 247 18.11 -25.28 -21.98
N ASP A 248 18.80 -24.19 -22.34
CA ASP A 248 20.16 -23.86 -21.83
C ASP A 248 20.21 -22.80 -20.70
N ASP A 249 19.08 -22.24 -20.25
CA ASP A 249 19.05 -21.01 -19.42
C ASP A 249 18.73 -21.20 -17.91
N LEU A 250 19.01 -22.37 -17.31
CA LEU A 250 18.77 -22.59 -15.87
C LEU A 250 19.61 -21.63 -14.99
N TRP A 251 20.86 -21.38 -15.37
CA TRP A 251 21.74 -20.45 -14.67
C TRP A 251 21.29 -18.99 -14.81
N ASP A 252 20.77 -18.62 -15.98
CA ASP A 252 20.24 -17.28 -16.23
C ASP A 252 18.91 -17.06 -15.51
N THR A 253 18.08 -18.09 -15.41
CA THR A 253 16.84 -18.07 -14.63
C THR A 253 17.12 -17.86 -13.15
N GLN A 254 18.08 -18.59 -12.58
CA GLN A 254 18.46 -18.44 -11.17
C GLN A 254 19.07 -17.05 -10.88
N ARG A 255 19.90 -16.51 -11.77
CA ARG A 255 20.43 -15.14 -11.64
C ARG A 255 19.33 -14.09 -11.74
N ARG A 256 18.38 -14.23 -12.67
CA ARG A 256 17.22 -13.32 -12.81
C ARG A 256 16.37 -13.33 -11.55
N LEU A 257 16.06 -14.50 -11.00
CA LEU A 257 15.32 -14.63 -9.74
C LEU A 257 16.08 -13.98 -8.58
N GLN A 258 17.39 -14.20 -8.48
CA GLN A 258 18.19 -13.56 -7.45
C GLN A 258 18.22 -12.03 -7.59
N GLN A 259 18.38 -11.50 -8.81
CA GLN A 259 18.32 -10.06 -9.07
C GLN A 259 16.95 -9.48 -8.69
N GLN A 260 15.86 -10.08 -9.16
CA GLN A 260 14.49 -9.69 -8.81
C GLN A 260 14.26 -9.70 -7.30
N SER A 261 14.78 -10.71 -6.60
CA SER A 261 14.67 -10.83 -5.15
C SER A 261 15.34 -9.67 -4.42
N THR A 262 16.54 -9.30 -4.88
CA THR A 262 17.30 -8.18 -4.29
C THR A 262 16.69 -6.83 -4.62
N ASP A 263 16.13 -6.66 -5.82
CA ASP A 263 15.48 -5.42 -6.24
C ASP A 263 14.13 -5.19 -5.55
N ALA A 264 13.34 -6.26 -5.37
CA ALA A 264 12.10 -6.21 -4.59
C ALA A 264 12.40 -5.84 -3.13
N LEU A 265 13.40 -6.49 -2.52
CA LEU A 265 13.80 -6.20 -1.15
C LEU A 265 14.33 -4.77 -1.00
N ARG A 266 15.21 -4.34 -1.91
CA ARG A 266 15.72 -2.95 -1.96
C ARG A 266 14.58 -1.95 -2.02
N SER A 267 13.60 -2.17 -2.88
CA SER A 267 12.48 -1.24 -3.07
C SER A 267 11.59 -1.16 -1.83
N ALA A 268 11.29 -2.31 -1.21
CA ALA A 268 10.52 -2.37 0.03
C ALA A 268 11.25 -1.69 1.20
N LEU A 269 12.56 -1.93 1.36
CA LEU A 269 13.37 -1.30 2.40
C LEU A 269 13.50 0.21 2.19
N TRP A 270 13.71 0.65 0.94
CA TRP A 270 13.75 2.07 0.61
C TRP A 270 12.42 2.76 0.94
N GLN A 271 11.30 2.14 0.58
CA GLN A 271 9.96 2.66 0.87
C GLN A 271 9.69 2.75 2.38
N LEU A 272 10.06 1.72 3.14
CA LEU A 272 9.95 1.73 4.60
C LEU A 272 10.83 2.82 5.22
N GLU A 273 12.04 3.04 4.68
CA GLU A 273 12.89 4.14 5.10
C GLU A 273 12.20 5.50 4.85
N GLN A 274 11.61 5.73 3.67
CA GLN A 274 10.90 6.98 3.39
C GLN A 274 9.77 7.21 4.39
N TRP A 275 8.99 6.19 4.73
CA TRP A 275 7.94 6.30 5.73
C TRP A 275 8.46 6.62 7.13
N LEU A 276 9.60 6.05 7.51
CA LEU A 276 10.22 6.34 8.79
C LEU A 276 10.69 7.81 8.87
N TRP A 277 11.33 8.31 7.80
CA TRP A 277 11.74 9.72 7.72
C TRP A 277 10.55 10.69 7.76
N GLU A 278 9.47 10.38 7.04
CA GLU A 278 8.23 11.15 7.11
C GLU A 278 7.62 11.13 8.52
N ALA A 279 7.59 9.95 9.15
CA ALA A 279 7.05 9.77 10.49
C ALA A 279 7.86 10.57 11.52
N GLU A 280 9.18 10.54 11.46
CA GLU A 280 10.06 11.29 12.37
C GLU A 280 9.87 12.80 12.21
N ARG A 281 9.79 13.29 10.96
CA ARG A 281 9.51 14.70 10.68
C ARG A 281 8.14 15.12 11.23
N ARG A 282 7.11 14.29 11.05
CA ARG A 282 5.75 14.57 11.55
C ARG A 282 5.72 14.54 13.08
N ALA A 283 6.32 13.54 13.72
CA ALA A 283 6.41 13.41 15.17
C ALA A 283 7.13 14.61 15.81
N SER A 284 8.29 15.00 15.27
CA SER A 284 9.04 16.17 15.73
C SER A 284 8.21 17.45 15.63
N THR A 285 7.53 17.67 14.49
CA THR A 285 6.64 18.83 14.30
C THR A 285 5.49 18.85 15.31
N ILE A 286 4.89 17.69 15.59
CA ILE A 286 3.81 17.56 16.57
C ILE A 286 4.33 17.88 17.97
N ALA A 287 5.48 17.35 18.36
CA ALA A 287 6.10 17.57 19.67
C ALA A 287 6.45 19.05 19.88
N GLU A 288 7.14 19.69 18.94
CA GLU A 288 7.54 21.10 19.00
C GLU A 288 6.34 22.03 19.19
N ARG A 289 5.27 21.82 18.41
CA ARG A 289 4.06 22.66 18.45
C ARG A 289 3.21 22.43 19.69
N SER A 290 3.39 21.28 20.33
CA SER A 290 2.68 20.90 21.56
C SER A 290 3.40 21.39 22.83
N ALA A 291 4.74 21.54 22.79
CA ALA A 291 5.58 21.85 23.95
C ALA A 291 5.24 23.18 24.68
N GLY A 292 4.66 24.16 23.97
CA GLY A 292 4.29 25.46 24.53
C GLY A 292 2.81 25.62 24.91
N ARG A 293 1.98 24.59 24.73
CA ARG A 293 0.52 24.67 24.98
C ARG A 293 0.18 23.92 26.26
N ARG A 294 -0.81 24.42 27.03
CA ARG A 294 -1.45 23.61 28.07
C ARG A 294 -2.00 22.37 27.39
N SER A 295 -1.35 21.24 27.61
CA SER A 295 -1.68 19.93 27.07
C SER A 295 -3.20 19.70 27.15
N THR A 296 -3.91 19.90 26.04
CA THR A 296 -5.17 19.20 25.84
C THR A 296 -4.73 17.78 25.51
N GLY A 297 -4.56 16.95 26.55
CA GLY A 297 -3.79 15.70 26.50
C GLY A 297 -4.20 14.66 25.45
N ARG A 298 -5.26 14.92 24.68
CA ARG A 298 -5.76 14.09 23.57
C ARG A 298 -5.42 14.64 22.17
N SER A 299 -4.88 15.85 22.04
CA SER A 299 -4.57 16.45 20.74
C SER A 299 -3.37 15.80 20.04
N GLY A 300 -2.32 15.44 20.79
CA GLY A 300 -1.15 14.72 20.26
C GLY A 300 -1.52 13.37 19.64
N PRO A 301 -2.22 12.49 20.38
CA PRO A 301 -2.68 11.21 19.83
C PRO A 301 -3.59 11.34 18.59
N VAL A 302 -4.43 12.38 18.52
CA VAL A 302 -5.24 12.66 17.32
C VAL A 302 -4.37 13.09 16.16
N LEU A 303 -3.39 13.96 16.39
CA LEU A 303 -2.45 14.41 15.37
C LEU A 303 -1.60 13.25 14.83
N GLU A 304 -1.07 12.39 15.70
CA GLU A 304 -0.32 11.19 15.31
C GLU A 304 -1.19 10.23 14.48
N MET A 305 -2.44 10.03 14.89
CA MET A 305 -3.40 9.22 14.14
C MET A 305 -3.65 9.76 12.73
N LEU A 306 -3.93 11.07 12.61
CA LEU A 306 -4.15 11.72 11.31
C LEU A 306 -2.86 11.79 10.47
N ALA A 307 -1.70 11.91 11.10
CA ALA A 307 -0.40 11.94 10.45
C ALA A 307 0.01 10.56 9.93
N GLY A 308 -0.31 9.47 10.65
CA GLY A 308 0.04 8.11 10.24
C GLY A 308 -0.97 7.52 9.27
N PHE A 309 -2.24 7.44 9.69
CA PHE A 309 -3.27 6.76 8.92
C PHE A 309 -3.84 7.62 7.79
N GLY A 310 -3.95 8.94 7.95
CA GLY A 310 -4.51 9.85 6.94
C GLY A 310 -5.86 10.45 7.33
N ALA A 311 -6.69 10.77 6.34
CA ALA A 311 -7.93 11.52 6.55
C ALA A 311 -8.98 10.68 7.30
N MET A 312 -9.62 11.28 8.32
CA MET A 312 -10.65 10.61 9.14
C MET A 312 -11.84 11.50 9.42
N ARG A 313 -13.02 10.89 9.53
CA ARG A 313 -14.26 11.52 9.97
C ARG A 313 -14.26 11.69 11.48
N GLY A 314 -14.91 12.76 11.98
CA GLY A 314 -15.07 12.98 13.42
C GLY A 314 -15.67 11.79 14.20
N ARG A 315 -16.57 11.00 13.58
CA ARG A 315 -17.13 9.78 14.20
C ARG A 315 -16.08 8.67 14.38
N GLN A 316 -15.12 8.55 13.47
CA GLN A 316 -14.04 7.58 13.62
C GLN A 316 -13.12 7.98 14.76
N ILE A 317 -12.80 9.27 14.85
CA ILE A 317 -12.01 9.84 15.95
C ILE A 317 -12.73 9.64 17.30
N GLU A 318 -14.06 9.80 17.33
CA GLU A 318 -14.89 9.52 18.50
C GLU A 318 -14.73 8.07 18.99
N LEU A 319 -14.85 7.10 18.07
CA LEU A 319 -14.75 5.68 18.37
C LEU A 319 -13.36 5.27 18.86
N VAL A 320 -12.30 5.84 18.26
CA VAL A 320 -10.92 5.55 18.68
C VAL A 320 -10.60 6.13 20.06
N LEU A 321 -11.03 7.36 20.33
CA LEU A 321 -10.72 8.03 21.59
C LEU A 321 -11.66 7.65 22.74
N GLY A 322 -12.79 7.00 22.46
CA GLY A 322 -13.86 6.80 23.45
C GLY A 322 -14.36 8.13 24.03
N ALA A 323 -14.37 9.19 23.23
CA ALA A 323 -14.73 10.55 23.65
C ALA A 323 -16.15 10.90 23.19
N SER A 324 -16.78 11.90 23.81
CA SER A 324 -18.06 12.41 23.30
C SER A 324 -17.85 13.21 22.01
N ARG A 325 -18.89 13.27 21.15
CA ARG A 325 -18.89 14.11 19.95
C ARG A 325 -18.51 15.56 20.23
N LEU A 326 -18.98 16.13 21.34
CA LEU A 326 -18.62 17.49 21.75
C LEU A 326 -17.14 17.60 22.12
N GLY A 327 -16.60 16.62 22.88
CA GLY A 327 -15.19 16.57 23.24
C GLY A 327 -14.27 16.47 22.02
N VAL A 328 -14.61 15.62 21.05
CA VAL A 328 -13.87 15.51 19.78
C VAL A 328 -13.92 16.83 19.01
N ARG A 329 -15.09 17.49 18.95
CA ARG A 329 -15.21 18.80 18.28
C ARG A 329 -14.32 19.86 18.92
N THR A 330 -14.25 19.90 20.24
CA THR A 330 -13.35 20.83 20.96
C THR A 330 -11.89 20.51 20.68
N ILE A 331 -11.49 19.24 20.70
CA ILE A 331 -10.12 18.82 20.36
C ILE A 331 -9.78 19.27 18.93
N LEU A 332 -10.63 18.94 17.95
CA LEU A 332 -10.39 19.31 16.55
C LEU A 332 -10.36 20.82 16.34
N ALA A 333 -11.20 21.59 17.04
CA ALA A 333 -11.15 23.05 16.99
C ALA A 333 -9.80 23.57 17.51
N THR A 334 -9.30 23.05 18.64
CA THR A 334 -8.00 23.46 19.19
C THR A 334 -6.82 23.12 18.27
N ILE A 335 -6.91 22.01 17.52
CA ILE A 335 -5.90 21.63 16.52
C ILE A 335 -6.05 22.47 15.24
N ALA A 336 -7.28 22.84 14.84
CA ALA A 336 -7.50 23.74 13.72
C ALA A 336 -6.94 25.14 14.00
N GLU A 337 -7.13 25.67 15.21
CA GLU A 337 -6.53 26.92 15.69
C GLU A 337 -4.99 26.87 15.68
N SER A 338 -4.39 25.68 15.81
CA SER A 338 -2.94 25.50 15.68
C SER A 338 -2.43 25.43 14.25
N GLY A 339 -3.32 25.44 13.26
CA GLY A 339 -2.98 25.27 11.84
C GLY A 339 -2.40 23.89 11.52
N GLN A 340 -2.62 22.88 12.37
CA GLN A 340 -2.15 21.50 12.16
C GLN A 340 -3.23 20.59 11.58
N LEU A 341 -4.41 21.15 11.27
CA LEU A 341 -5.55 20.42 10.72
C LEU A 341 -5.98 21.04 9.39
N VAL A 342 -6.13 20.20 8.37
CA VAL A 342 -6.89 20.53 7.15
C VAL A 342 -8.26 19.88 7.27
N THR A 343 -9.30 20.64 6.95
CA THR A 343 -10.69 20.14 6.90
C THR A 343 -11.15 20.14 5.45
N GLU A 344 -11.58 18.99 4.97
CA GLU A 344 -12.05 18.79 3.60
C GLU A 344 -13.50 18.32 3.64
N ALA A 345 -14.37 18.97 2.87
CA ALA A 345 -15.74 18.53 2.72
C ALA A 345 -15.79 17.33 1.77
N ALA A 346 -16.29 16.20 2.27
CA ALA A 346 -16.49 14.98 1.50
C ALA A 346 -17.98 14.83 1.10
N HIS A 347 -18.38 13.59 0.78
CA HIS A 347 -19.77 13.26 0.43
C HIS A 347 -20.79 13.76 1.47
N ASN A 348 -21.96 14.21 1.00
CA ASN A 348 -23.05 14.69 1.84
C ASN A 348 -22.64 15.77 2.85
N ARG A 349 -21.65 16.62 2.50
CA ARG A 349 -21.09 17.69 3.36
C ARG A 349 -20.51 17.16 4.68
N THR A 350 -20.19 15.89 4.76
CA THR A 350 -19.48 15.33 5.92
C THR A 350 -18.02 15.77 5.87
N MET A 351 -17.49 16.24 6.99
CA MET A 351 -16.10 16.70 7.07
C MET A 351 -15.15 15.53 7.32
N LEU A 352 -14.08 15.48 6.53
CA LEU A 352 -12.89 14.71 6.79
C LEU A 352 -11.79 15.64 7.31
N TYR A 353 -11.06 15.16 8.31
CA TYR A 353 -9.97 15.87 8.94
C TYR A 353 -8.66 15.19 8.58
N ARG A 354 -7.66 15.96 8.18
CA ARG A 354 -6.34 15.48 7.77
C ARG A 354 -5.26 16.28 8.47
N TYR A 355 -4.12 15.64 8.75
CA TYR A 355 -2.94 16.34 9.26
C TYR A 355 -2.45 17.38 8.24
N ALA A 356 -2.29 18.63 8.67
CA ALA A 356 -1.70 19.66 7.85
C ALA A 356 -0.18 19.47 7.84
N GLU A 357 0.35 18.94 6.74
CA GLU A 357 1.79 18.94 6.54
C GLU A 357 2.29 20.37 6.54
N CYS A 358 3.25 20.64 7.42
CA CYS A 358 4.00 21.88 7.36
C CYS A 358 4.83 21.85 6.09
N ARG A 359 4.26 22.37 5.00
CA ARG A 359 5.10 22.99 3.99
C ARG A 359 5.76 24.15 4.74
N PRO A 360 7.10 24.24 4.83
CA PRO A 360 7.68 25.54 5.08
C PRO A 360 6.99 26.46 4.07
N LYS A 361 6.38 27.54 4.56
CA LYS A 361 5.89 28.59 3.68
C LYS A 361 7.16 28.97 2.90
N ALA A 362 7.30 28.46 1.68
CA ALA A 362 8.31 28.99 0.77
C ALA A 362 8.10 30.50 0.87
N PRO A 363 9.17 31.31 1.06
CA PRO A 363 9.01 32.75 1.01
C PRO A 363 8.17 33.00 -0.22
N GLY A 364 6.93 33.46 0.00
CA GLY A 364 5.95 33.50 -1.07
C GLY A 364 6.62 34.30 -2.18
N PRO A 365 6.52 33.86 -3.45
CA PRO A 365 6.94 34.74 -4.52
C PRO A 365 6.25 36.06 -4.23
N GLN A 366 7.06 37.12 -4.08
CA GLN A 366 6.50 38.46 -4.18
C GLN A 366 5.65 38.49 -5.45
N PRO A 367 4.51 39.20 -5.46
CA PRO A 367 3.67 39.26 -6.64
C PRO A 367 4.42 40.01 -7.75
N ASN A 368 5.34 39.32 -8.41
CA ASN A 368 5.67 39.58 -9.79
C ASN A 368 4.62 38.82 -10.57
N GLU A 369 3.74 39.58 -11.18
CA GLU A 369 2.77 39.15 -12.17
C GLU A 369 3.49 38.52 -13.37
N GLU A 370 3.99 37.30 -13.24
CA GLU A 370 4.25 36.43 -14.39
C GLU A 370 3.60 35.09 -14.11
N SER A 371 2.29 35.11 -14.39
CA SER A 371 1.45 33.94 -14.56
C SER A 371 2.18 32.91 -15.43
N PHE A 372 2.51 31.75 -14.87
CA PHE A 372 2.76 30.52 -15.61
C PHE A 372 1.45 30.00 -16.23
N ALA A 373 0.72 30.87 -16.92
CA ALA A 373 -0.23 30.45 -17.92
C ALA A 373 0.60 30.06 -19.13
N PHE A 374 0.37 28.85 -19.66
CA PHE A 374 0.79 28.48 -21.00
C PHE A 374 0.52 29.67 -21.93
N SER A 375 1.55 30.16 -22.63
CA SER A 375 1.35 31.24 -23.59
C SER A 375 0.31 30.77 -24.62
N GLN A 376 -0.53 31.68 -25.11
CA GLN A 376 -1.54 31.33 -26.11
C GLN A 376 -0.91 30.60 -27.30
N GLN A 377 0.31 31.00 -27.67
CA GLN A 377 1.13 30.34 -28.68
C GLN A 377 1.43 28.86 -28.35
N SER A 378 1.72 28.51 -27.09
CA SER A 378 1.96 27.12 -26.69
C SER A 378 0.68 26.27 -26.70
N LEU A 379 -0.49 26.88 -26.50
CA LEU A 379 -1.79 26.21 -26.65
C LEU A 379 -2.12 26.00 -28.14
N ASP A 380 -1.86 26.99 -28.99
CA ASP A 380 -2.07 26.89 -30.43
C ASP A 380 -1.15 25.83 -31.07
N GLU A 381 0.12 25.74 -30.62
CA GLU A 381 1.08 24.71 -31.05
C GLU A 381 0.68 23.31 -30.59
N PHE A 382 0.12 23.18 -29.39
CA PHE A 382 -0.43 21.92 -28.89
C PHE A 382 -1.67 21.48 -29.71
N GLU A 383 -2.62 22.38 -29.96
CA GLU A 383 -3.79 22.09 -30.78
C GLU A 383 -3.42 21.72 -32.23
N ALA A 384 -2.44 22.42 -32.82
CA ALA A 384 -1.92 22.07 -34.15
C ALA A 384 -1.28 20.69 -34.19
N SER A 385 -0.54 20.32 -33.12
CA SER A 385 0.09 19.01 -32.99
C SER A 385 -0.94 17.88 -32.82
N MET A 386 -2.00 18.11 -32.04
CA MET A 386 -3.10 17.17 -31.88
C MET A 386 -3.87 16.94 -33.20
N LYS A 387 -4.13 18.01 -33.96
CA LYS A 387 -4.81 17.91 -35.26
C LYS A 387 -3.97 17.18 -36.31
N ALA A 388 -2.65 17.30 -36.25
CA ALA A 388 -1.74 16.55 -37.12
C ALA A 388 -1.73 15.04 -36.78
N LEU A 389 -1.84 14.69 -35.49
CA LEU A 389 -1.97 13.30 -35.04
C LEU A 389 -3.29 12.66 -35.47
N GLU A 390 -4.41 13.39 -35.36
CA GLU A 390 -5.72 12.94 -35.84
C GLU A 390 -5.70 12.67 -37.35
N ALA A 391 -5.10 13.57 -38.14
CA ALA A 391 -4.97 13.38 -39.59
C ALA A 391 -4.10 12.17 -39.97
N LEU A 392 -3.11 11.80 -39.14
CA LEU A 392 -2.30 10.59 -39.36
C LEU A 392 -3.09 9.32 -39.01
N LEU A 393 -3.92 9.37 -37.98
CA LEU A 393 -4.77 8.25 -37.57
C LEU A 393 -5.90 7.98 -38.58
N ASP A 394 -6.50 9.03 -39.14
CA ASP A 394 -7.50 8.90 -40.21
C ASP A 394 -6.90 8.32 -41.49
N LYS A 395 -5.64 8.64 -41.78
CA LYS A 395 -4.92 8.12 -42.96
C LYS A 395 -4.39 6.70 -42.77
N ALA A 396 -4.25 6.25 -41.51
CA ALA A 396 -3.83 4.90 -41.15
C ALA A 396 -5.01 3.92 -40.98
N SER A 397 -6.25 4.39 -40.99
CA SER A 397 -7.43 3.52 -41.02
C SER A 397 -7.65 2.96 -42.44
N PRO A 398 -7.66 1.63 -42.63
CA PRO A 398 -8.01 1.05 -43.92
C PRO A 398 -9.49 1.32 -44.25
N PRO A 399 -9.87 1.46 -45.53
CA PRO A 399 -11.28 1.60 -45.89
C PRO A 399 -12.05 0.34 -45.44
N ALA A 400 -13.14 0.55 -44.70
CA ALA A 400 -14.14 -0.49 -44.46
C ALA A 400 -14.63 -0.97 -45.82
N GLY A 401 -14.44 -2.27 -46.09
CA GLY A 401 -14.75 -2.88 -47.38
C GLY A 401 -16.24 -2.80 -47.71
N ASP A 402 -16.51 -2.57 -49.00
CA ASP A 402 -17.70 -3.04 -49.70
C ASP A 402 -17.46 -4.46 -50.23
#